data_AF-A0A8E0KMJ6-F1
#
_entry.id   AF-A0A8E0KMJ6-F1
#
_cell.length_a   1.000
_cell.length_b   1.000
_cell.length_c   1.000
_cell.angle_alpha   90.00
_cell.angle_beta   90.00
_cell.angle_gamma   90.00
#
_symmetry.space_group_name_H-M   'P 1'
#
loop_
_entity.id
_entity.type
_entity.pdbx_description
1 polymer ?
#
loop_
_entity_poly.entity_id
_entity_poly.type
_entity_poly.pdbx_seq_one_letter_code
_entity_poly.pdbx_strand_id
1 'polypeptide(L)'
;MEDLLDAIERVIDRRRDLPTEFPVLLGEADVMTYDELQRDLGRLIHDEAWATHTIPKTAAKAGVWAETVLDEDAFIRPWMVDISDDHYELDLTAARTHLGWSSRHSLRQSLPDIVAGLKADPFAWYRANKLNAARVADDKAEVAASETHAIPPEQHRAMLSDHARSMQGMHFSMLWVHWLTMGLGLWLATAPFVFGVFDQTEFSSAVQSVTEDRGLWPAAFRNTLTGWNDVICGGLIMVFAAFSMSPRNGWAQWANAVIGVWLLGAGILFWAPSAAVYSNDMLVGALVVALTLLIPMMPGMSMEGMMDETDTPPGWTYCPSTYLQRIPIIALGVVGWC
;
A
#
# COMPACT_ATOMS: atom_id res chain seq x y z
N MET A 1 27.05 -9.50 17.33
CA MET A 1 27.41 -10.59 16.39
C MET A 1 28.49 -11.49 16.99
N GLU A 2 29.50 -10.94 17.66
CA GLU A 2 30.56 -11.72 18.34
C GLU A 2 30.00 -12.74 19.36
N ASP A 3 29.06 -12.34 20.19
CA ASP A 3 28.43 -13.24 21.18
C ASP A 3 27.73 -14.45 20.54
N LEU A 4 27.14 -14.27 19.36
CA LEU A 4 26.53 -15.36 18.59
C LEU A 4 27.59 -16.30 18.02
N LEU A 5 28.71 -15.77 17.52
CA LEU A 5 29.82 -16.58 17.02
C LEU A 5 30.46 -17.40 18.15
N ASP A 6 30.67 -16.82 19.32
CA ASP A 6 31.17 -17.54 20.53
C ASP A 6 30.19 -18.65 20.95
N ALA A 7 28.87 -18.41 20.86
CA ALA A 7 27.88 -19.44 21.14
C ALA A 7 27.99 -20.63 20.16
N ILE A 8 28.10 -20.34 18.86
CA ILE A 8 28.21 -21.36 17.81
C ILE A 8 29.51 -22.15 17.96
N GLU A 9 30.63 -21.48 18.23
CA GLU A 9 31.93 -22.12 18.46
C GLU A 9 31.85 -23.11 19.64
N ARG A 10 31.23 -22.69 20.75
CA ARG A 10 31.02 -23.55 21.93
C ARG A 10 30.10 -24.74 21.68
N VAL A 11 29.10 -24.59 20.81
CA VAL A 11 28.26 -25.71 20.37
C VAL A 11 29.09 -26.70 19.56
N ILE A 12 29.93 -26.22 18.64
CA ILE A 12 30.79 -27.06 17.80
C ILE A 12 31.82 -27.81 18.66
N ASP A 13 32.41 -27.15 19.65
CA ASP A 13 33.41 -27.75 20.55
C ASP A 13 32.80 -28.84 21.42
N ARG A 14 31.59 -28.61 21.94
CA ARG A 14 30.88 -29.55 22.82
C ARG A 14 29.96 -30.52 22.09
N ARG A 15 29.99 -30.56 20.76
CA ARG A 15 29.07 -31.36 19.93
C ARG A 15 28.99 -32.85 20.28
N ARG A 16 30.01 -33.41 20.92
CA ARG A 16 30.04 -34.83 21.34
C ARG A 16 29.33 -35.08 22.67
N ASP A 17 29.20 -34.04 23.49
CA ASP A 17 28.60 -34.09 24.83
C ASP A 17 27.17 -33.51 24.84
N LEU A 18 26.72 -32.96 23.71
CA LEU A 18 25.37 -32.41 23.54
C LEU A 18 24.39 -33.49 23.05
N PRO A 19 23.09 -33.38 23.40
CA PRO A 19 22.04 -34.24 22.86
C PRO A 19 21.97 -34.19 21.32
N THR A 20 21.46 -35.26 20.71
CA THR A 20 21.27 -35.34 19.24
C THR A 20 20.38 -34.20 18.71
N GLU A 21 19.42 -33.75 19.52
CA GLU A 21 18.63 -32.54 19.29
C GLU A 21 18.77 -31.63 20.51
N PHE A 22 19.36 -30.45 20.32
CA PHE A 22 19.61 -29.49 21.41
C PHE A 22 18.95 -28.14 21.08
N PRO A 23 17.68 -27.94 21.46
CA PRO A 23 17.04 -26.63 21.35
C PRO A 23 17.68 -25.69 22.37
N VAL A 24 18.29 -24.61 21.88
CA VAL A 24 18.93 -23.59 22.72
C VAL A 24 18.52 -22.20 22.26
N LEU A 25 18.13 -21.37 23.23
CA LEU A 25 17.85 -19.95 23.01
C LEU A 25 19.09 -19.14 23.36
N LEU A 26 19.44 -18.20 22.49
CA LEU A 26 20.57 -17.31 22.64
C LEU A 26 20.05 -15.87 22.60
N GLY A 27 20.43 -15.08 23.59
CA GLY A 27 20.05 -13.67 23.68
C GLY A 27 20.65 -13.00 24.90
N GLU A 28 20.27 -11.75 25.09
CA GLU A 28 20.72 -10.93 26.21
C GLU A 28 19.97 -11.29 27.49
N ALA A 29 20.68 -11.28 28.62
CA ALA A 29 20.07 -11.56 29.92
C ALA A 29 19.37 -10.34 30.55
N ASP A 30 19.82 -9.12 30.20
CA ASP A 30 19.18 -7.85 30.56
C ASP A 30 18.44 -7.34 29.32
N VAL A 31 17.13 -7.51 29.30
CA VAL A 31 16.28 -7.11 28.18
C VAL A 31 15.66 -5.76 28.50
N MET A 32 15.87 -4.77 27.63
CA MET A 32 15.21 -3.46 27.76
C MET A 32 13.75 -3.57 27.38
N THR A 33 12.86 -2.93 28.15
CA THR A 33 11.47 -2.77 27.73
C THR A 33 11.35 -1.76 26.60
N TYR A 34 10.27 -1.82 25.81
CA TYR A 34 10.01 -0.83 24.75
C TYR A 34 9.99 0.61 25.27
N ASP A 35 9.43 0.81 26.46
CA ASP A 35 9.36 2.12 27.11
C ASP A 35 10.74 2.62 27.56
N GLU A 36 11.59 1.75 28.10
CA GLU A 36 12.98 2.09 28.39
C GLU A 36 13.75 2.45 27.13
N LEU A 37 13.63 1.64 26.07
CA LEU A 37 14.31 1.88 24.80
C LEU A 37 13.88 3.22 24.17
N GLN A 38 12.58 3.51 24.14
CA GLN A 38 12.04 4.76 23.59
C GLN A 38 12.51 5.98 24.38
N ARG A 39 12.51 5.92 25.71
CA ARG A 39 13.00 7.02 26.55
C ARG A 39 14.49 7.24 26.39
N ASP A 40 15.28 6.16 26.37
CA ASP A 40 16.74 6.25 26.24
C ASP A 40 17.12 6.78 24.84
N LEU A 41 16.48 6.30 23.77
CA LEU A 41 16.66 6.86 22.42
C LEU A 41 16.21 8.32 22.32
N GLY A 42 15.06 8.67 22.90
CA GLY A 42 14.56 10.05 22.91
C GLY A 42 15.56 11.02 23.55
N ARG A 43 16.15 10.61 24.68
CA ARG A 43 17.22 11.37 25.35
C ARG A 43 18.51 11.41 24.53
N LEU A 44 18.98 10.28 24.00
CA LEU A 44 20.25 10.22 23.28
C LEU A 44 20.21 10.99 21.94
N ILE A 45 19.08 10.98 21.24
CA ILE A 45 18.92 11.63 19.95
C ILE A 45 18.62 13.12 20.13
N HIS A 46 17.65 13.47 20.97
CA HIS A 46 17.10 14.82 21.06
C HIS A 46 17.55 15.61 22.30
N ASP A 47 18.34 15.01 23.20
CA ASP A 47 18.79 15.62 24.45
C ASP A 47 17.63 16.08 25.38
N GLU A 48 16.41 15.57 25.15
CA GLU A 48 15.19 15.89 25.90
C GLU A 48 14.51 14.64 26.49
N ALA A 49 13.81 14.82 27.61
CA ALA A 49 12.99 13.78 28.19
C ALA A 49 11.68 13.63 27.39
N TRP A 50 11.67 12.70 26.44
CA TRP A 50 10.50 12.44 25.61
C TRP A 50 9.38 11.78 26.43
N ALA A 51 8.21 12.42 26.50
CA ALA A 51 7.05 11.86 27.18
C ALA A 51 6.37 10.82 26.26
N THR A 52 6.46 9.54 26.62
CA THR A 52 5.71 8.47 25.96
C THR A 52 4.29 8.42 26.50
N HIS A 53 3.30 8.54 25.60
CA HIS A 53 1.88 8.42 25.95
C HIS A 53 1.33 7.09 25.43
N THR A 54 0.73 6.31 26.33
CA THR A 54 0.08 5.05 25.98
C THR A 54 -1.23 5.31 25.27
N ILE A 55 -1.32 4.86 24.02
CA ILE A 55 -2.55 4.94 23.22
C ILE A 55 -3.35 3.64 23.41
N PRO A 56 -4.67 3.69 23.63
CA PRO A 56 -5.50 2.49 23.69
C PRO A 56 -5.37 1.67 22.39
N LYS A 57 -5.24 0.34 22.51
CA LYS A 57 -5.07 -0.57 21.35
C LYS A 57 -6.12 -0.38 20.25
N THR A 58 -7.35 -0.08 20.62
CA THR A 58 -8.45 0.17 19.67
C THR A 58 -8.21 1.42 18.83
N ALA A 59 -7.68 2.49 19.43
CA ALA A 59 -7.33 3.72 18.73
C ALA A 59 -6.08 3.51 17.86
N ALA A 60 -5.07 2.78 18.36
CA ALA A 60 -3.87 2.44 17.59
C ALA A 60 -4.22 1.58 16.35
N LYS A 61 -5.06 0.56 16.49
CA LYS A 61 -5.55 -0.26 15.36
C LYS A 61 -6.33 0.55 14.32
N ALA A 62 -7.19 1.46 14.76
CA ALA A 62 -7.95 2.31 13.85
C ALA A 62 -7.03 3.25 13.06
N GLY A 63 -6.01 3.82 13.70
CA GLY A 63 -4.99 4.64 13.06
C GLY A 63 -4.17 3.85 12.04
N VAL A 64 -3.62 2.70 12.45
CA VAL A 64 -2.82 1.83 11.57
C VAL A 64 -3.66 1.29 10.39
N TRP A 65 -4.93 0.96 10.60
CA TRP A 65 -5.83 0.57 9.51
C TRP A 65 -6.03 1.71 8.51
N ALA A 66 -6.27 2.94 8.98
CA ALA A 66 -6.42 4.10 8.10
C ALA A 66 -5.13 4.39 7.32
N GLU A 67 -3.97 4.28 7.97
CA GLU A 67 -2.65 4.46 7.33
C GLU A 67 -2.37 3.35 6.31
N THR A 68 -2.65 2.08 6.63
CA THR A 68 -2.48 0.95 5.69
C THR A 68 -3.40 1.07 4.46
N VAL A 69 -4.57 1.72 4.59
CA VAL A 69 -5.47 2.00 3.47
C VAL A 69 -4.95 3.15 2.59
N LEU A 70 -4.14 4.05 3.15
CA LEU A 70 -3.62 5.24 2.46
C LEU A 70 -2.19 5.06 1.92
N ASP A 71 -1.40 4.18 2.53
CA ASP A 71 0.02 3.95 2.24
C ASP A 71 0.33 2.44 2.20
N GLU A 72 0.76 1.92 1.03
CA GLU A 72 1.12 0.50 0.88
C GLU A 72 2.43 0.13 1.64
N ASP A 73 3.24 1.13 1.99
CA ASP A 73 4.53 0.97 2.68
C ASP A 73 4.43 1.18 4.20
N ALA A 74 3.23 1.14 4.77
CA ALA A 74 3.02 1.24 6.21
C ALA A 74 3.84 0.17 6.96
N PHE A 75 4.90 0.62 7.64
CA PHE A 75 5.85 -0.21 8.39
C PHE A 75 5.17 -0.95 9.55
N ILE A 76 4.19 -0.31 10.19
CA ILE A 76 3.42 -0.86 11.29
C ILE A 76 2.15 -1.53 10.75
N ARG A 77 2.04 -2.86 10.91
CA ARG A 77 0.86 -3.63 10.49
C ARG A 77 -0.15 -3.78 11.64
N PRO A 78 -1.46 -3.97 11.37
CA PRO A 78 -2.47 -4.14 12.41
C PRO A 78 -2.21 -5.28 13.39
N TRP A 79 -1.60 -6.39 12.93
CA TRP A 79 -1.24 -7.53 13.78
C TRP A 79 -0.06 -7.24 14.71
N MET A 80 0.81 -6.28 14.36
CA MET A 80 1.93 -5.87 15.21
C MET A 80 1.45 -5.16 16.50
N VAL A 81 0.28 -4.52 16.45
CA VAL A 81 -0.36 -3.87 17.61
C VAL A 81 -0.87 -4.90 18.63
N ASP A 82 -1.19 -6.11 18.18
CA ASP A 82 -1.66 -7.16 19.09
C ASP A 82 -0.51 -7.76 19.89
N ILE A 83 0.65 -7.92 19.26
CA ILE A 83 1.86 -8.51 19.87
C ILE A 83 2.78 -7.49 20.53
N SER A 84 2.49 -6.18 20.45
CA SER A 84 3.38 -5.11 20.94
C SER A 84 3.62 -5.14 22.45
N ASP A 85 2.70 -5.77 23.19
CA ASP A 85 2.75 -5.87 24.65
C ASP A 85 3.36 -7.19 25.12
N ASP A 86 3.64 -8.12 24.21
CA ASP A 86 4.16 -9.43 24.57
C ASP A 86 5.64 -9.30 24.97
N HIS A 87 5.91 -9.44 26.27
CA HIS A 87 7.27 -9.50 26.79
C HIS A 87 7.77 -10.94 26.73
N TYR A 88 8.64 -11.24 25.78
CA TYR A 88 9.27 -12.55 25.64
C TYR A 88 10.54 -12.61 26.50
N GLU A 89 10.44 -13.16 27.70
CA GLU A 89 11.63 -13.53 28.48
C GLU A 89 12.28 -14.77 27.87
N LEU A 90 13.54 -14.66 27.48
CA LEU A 90 14.31 -15.78 26.95
C LEU A 90 14.81 -16.66 28.10
N ASP A 91 14.44 -17.94 28.10
CA ASP A 91 15.05 -18.92 29.02
C ASP A 91 16.46 -19.29 28.54
N LEU A 92 17.47 -18.68 29.17
CA LEU A 92 18.88 -18.90 28.87
C LEU A 92 19.50 -20.04 29.69
N THR A 93 18.70 -20.82 30.43
CA THR A 93 19.20 -21.89 31.33
C THR A 93 19.95 -22.97 30.55
N ALA A 94 19.46 -23.35 29.38
CA ALA A 94 20.11 -24.35 28.54
C ALA A 94 21.48 -23.87 28.02
N ALA A 95 21.58 -22.61 27.59
CA ALA A 95 22.81 -22.01 27.12
C ALA A 95 23.86 -21.89 28.25
N ARG A 96 23.44 -21.52 29.46
CA ARG A 96 24.33 -21.44 30.62
C ARG A 96 24.79 -22.80 31.10
N THR A 97 23.89 -23.77 31.18
CA THR A 97 24.17 -25.09 31.76
C THR A 97 24.99 -25.97 30.83
N HIS A 98 24.64 -26.01 29.53
CA HIS A 98 25.29 -26.92 28.58
C HIS A 98 26.45 -26.28 27.80
N LEU A 99 26.42 -24.95 27.58
CA LEU A 99 27.45 -24.23 26.83
C LEU A 99 28.32 -23.32 27.71
N GLY A 100 27.97 -23.14 28.99
CA GLY A 100 28.63 -22.15 29.85
C GLY A 100 28.55 -20.73 29.29
N TRP A 101 27.55 -20.45 28.45
CA TRP A 101 27.48 -19.24 27.63
C TRP A 101 26.55 -18.19 28.25
N SER A 102 26.97 -16.93 28.16
CA SER A 102 26.20 -15.74 28.52
C SER A 102 26.61 -14.60 27.60
N SER A 103 25.67 -13.72 27.24
CA SER A 103 25.98 -12.50 26.49
C SER A 103 27.00 -11.65 27.25
N ARG A 104 27.98 -11.11 26.53
CA ARG A 104 28.97 -10.16 27.05
C ARG A 104 28.60 -8.73 26.68
N HIS A 105 27.94 -8.57 25.55
CA HIS A 105 27.41 -7.31 25.07
C HIS A 105 25.95 -7.17 25.50
N SER A 106 25.53 -5.93 25.75
CA SER A 106 24.14 -5.58 26.04
C SER A 106 23.75 -4.35 25.24
N LEU A 107 22.52 -4.37 24.72
CA LEU A 107 22.00 -3.24 23.95
C LEU A 107 22.05 -1.95 24.76
N ARG A 108 21.71 -2.02 26.05
CA ARG A 108 21.75 -0.87 26.97
C ARG A 108 23.10 -0.16 27.00
N GLN A 109 24.20 -0.91 26.94
CA GLN A 109 25.56 -0.36 26.96
C GLN A 109 26.02 0.11 25.58
N SER A 110 25.57 -0.54 24.50
CA SER A 110 25.96 -0.18 23.12
C SER A 110 25.11 0.93 22.51
N LEU A 111 23.91 1.18 23.05
CA LEU A 111 22.97 2.17 22.51
C LEU A 111 23.57 3.59 22.41
N PRO A 112 24.31 4.11 23.42
CA PRO A 112 24.94 5.43 23.32
C PRO A 112 25.97 5.53 22.19
N ASP A 113 26.80 4.49 21.99
CA ASP A 113 27.81 4.47 20.93
C ASP A 113 27.18 4.39 19.54
N ILE A 114 26.08 3.63 19.40
CA ILE A 114 25.29 3.55 18.17
C ILE A 114 24.73 4.93 17.82
N VAL A 115 24.10 5.61 18.79
CA VAL A 115 23.52 6.95 18.57
C VAL A 115 24.60 7.99 18.33
N ALA A 116 25.75 7.90 19.00
CA ALA A 116 26.89 8.79 18.75
C ALA A 116 27.41 8.64 17.31
N GLY A 117 27.53 7.40 16.81
CA GLY A 117 27.91 7.13 15.43
C GLY A 117 26.89 7.69 14.42
N LEU A 118 25.59 7.54 14.72
CA LEU A 118 24.51 8.11 13.93
C LEU A 118 24.55 9.66 13.90
N LYS A 119 24.73 10.31 15.05
CA LYS A 119 24.79 11.79 15.15
C LYS A 119 26.06 12.36 14.50
N ALA A 120 27.17 11.62 14.49
CA ALA A 120 28.44 12.09 13.94
C ALA A 120 28.43 12.18 12.41
N ASP A 121 27.95 11.15 11.72
CA ASP A 121 27.78 11.15 10.27
C ASP A 121 26.60 10.22 9.87
N PRO A 122 25.37 10.76 9.81
CA PRO A 122 24.19 9.97 9.47
C PRO A 122 24.32 9.27 8.12
N PHE A 123 24.92 9.94 7.13
CA PHE A 123 25.05 9.39 5.77
C PHE A 123 26.01 8.20 5.74
N ALA A 124 27.21 8.36 6.30
CA ALA A 124 28.19 7.28 6.36
C ALA A 124 27.68 6.11 7.22
N TRP A 125 26.98 6.40 8.32
CA TRP A 125 26.39 5.39 9.20
C TRP A 125 25.31 4.57 8.47
N TYR A 126 24.40 5.22 7.75
CA TYR A 126 23.38 4.52 6.95
C TYR A 126 24.02 3.65 5.87
N ARG A 127 25.00 4.17 5.14
CA ARG A 127 25.72 3.43 4.10
C ARG A 127 26.48 2.22 4.67
N ALA A 128 27.17 2.37 5.80
CA ALA A 128 27.91 1.31 6.46
C ALA A 128 26.98 0.17 6.94
N ASN A 129 25.77 0.54 7.38
CA ASN A 129 24.75 -0.41 7.83
C ASN A 129 23.80 -0.90 6.70
N LYS A 130 24.09 -0.56 5.44
CA LYS A 130 23.27 -0.90 4.26
C LYS A 130 21.81 -0.42 4.37
N LEU A 131 21.61 0.71 5.03
CA LEU A 131 20.33 1.41 5.12
C LEU A 131 20.25 2.48 4.03
N ASN A 132 19.03 2.90 3.69
CA ASN A 132 18.80 3.90 2.65
C ASN A 132 19.33 5.28 3.08
N ALA A 133 20.57 5.58 2.69
CA ALA A 133 21.26 6.82 3.05
C ALA A 133 20.64 8.08 2.43
N ALA A 134 19.78 7.94 1.41
CA ALA A 134 19.06 9.07 0.83
C ALA A 134 18.05 9.69 1.82
N ARG A 135 17.55 8.91 2.79
CA ARG A 135 16.60 9.39 3.81
C ARG A 135 17.19 10.40 4.81
N VAL A 136 18.51 10.50 4.90
CA VAL A 136 19.22 11.34 5.88
C VAL A 136 20.14 12.36 5.21
N ALA A 137 19.97 12.59 3.91
CA ALA A 137 20.94 13.32 3.10
C ALA A 137 20.34 14.58 2.48
N ASP A 138 20.18 15.61 3.29
CA ASP A 138 19.65 16.90 2.82
C ASP A 138 20.70 17.78 2.10
N ASP A 139 22.01 17.52 2.20
CA ASP A 139 23.05 18.32 1.50
C ASP A 139 24.27 17.53 0.98
N LYS A 140 24.68 16.44 1.66
CA LYS A 140 25.90 15.67 1.28
C LYS A 140 25.66 14.55 0.27
N ALA A 141 24.40 14.15 0.02
CA ALA A 141 24.09 13.15 -1.02
C ALA A 141 24.33 13.68 -2.43
N GLU A 142 24.06 14.96 -2.72
CA GLU A 142 24.40 15.53 -4.04
C GLU A 142 25.90 15.40 -4.33
N VAL A 143 26.74 15.65 -3.32
CA VAL A 143 28.20 15.60 -3.45
C VAL A 143 28.71 14.15 -3.48
N ALA A 144 28.24 13.26 -2.61
CA ALA A 144 28.74 11.88 -2.55
C ALA A 144 28.16 10.95 -3.65
N ALA A 145 26.93 11.22 -4.13
CA ALA A 145 26.36 10.56 -5.31
C ALA A 145 27.11 10.98 -6.58
N SER A 146 27.64 12.21 -6.63
CA SER A 146 28.53 12.65 -7.72
C SER A 146 29.89 11.95 -7.72
N GLU A 147 30.38 11.48 -6.56
CA GLU A 147 31.69 10.84 -6.43
C GLU A 147 31.67 9.31 -6.53
N THR A 148 30.61 8.63 -6.06
CA THR A 148 30.61 7.15 -5.93
C THR A 148 30.26 6.43 -7.25
N HIS A 149 29.54 7.08 -8.16
CA HIS A 149 29.34 6.61 -9.53
C HIS A 149 29.53 7.81 -10.47
N ALA A 150 30.78 8.13 -10.79
CA ALA A 150 31.09 9.07 -11.86
C ALA A 150 30.74 8.44 -13.23
N ILE A 151 29.44 8.20 -13.46
CA ILE A 151 28.90 8.08 -14.80
C ILE A 151 29.24 9.41 -15.47
N PRO A 152 29.95 9.42 -16.62
CA PRO A 152 30.28 10.65 -17.32
C PRO A 152 29.04 11.53 -17.44
N PRO A 153 29.10 12.85 -17.19
CA PRO A 153 27.92 13.72 -17.19
C PRO A 153 27.12 13.66 -18.50
N GLU A 154 27.78 13.31 -19.61
CA GLU A 154 27.17 12.98 -20.91
C GLU A 154 26.28 11.73 -20.85
N GLN A 155 26.74 10.63 -20.26
CA GLN A 155 25.97 9.39 -20.09
C GLN A 155 24.85 9.53 -19.07
N HIS A 156 25.06 10.29 -17.98
CA HIS A 156 24.01 10.57 -17.01
C HIS A 156 22.90 11.44 -17.62
N ARG A 157 23.27 12.48 -18.39
CA ARG A 157 22.29 13.27 -19.18
C ARG A 157 21.57 12.43 -20.23
N ALA A 158 22.28 11.52 -20.90
CA ALA A 158 21.67 10.61 -21.86
C ALA A 158 20.66 9.67 -21.20
N MET A 159 21.02 9.03 -20.07
CA MET A 159 20.13 8.18 -19.29
C MET A 159 18.89 8.93 -18.77
N LEU A 160 19.08 10.14 -18.21
CA LEU A 160 17.95 10.98 -17.77
C LEU A 160 17.05 11.38 -18.95
N SER A 161 17.64 11.67 -20.12
CA SER A 161 16.87 12.05 -21.31
C SER A 161 16.12 10.87 -21.95
N ASP A 162 16.72 9.67 -21.95
CA ASP A 162 16.11 8.45 -22.47
C ASP A 162 15.03 7.95 -21.51
N HIS A 163 15.24 8.11 -20.21
CA HIS A 163 14.21 7.87 -19.19
C HIS A 163 13.07 8.90 -19.30
N ALA A 164 13.36 10.19 -19.45
CA ALA A 164 12.34 11.22 -19.66
C ALA A 164 11.50 10.94 -20.93
N ARG A 165 12.13 10.44 -22.01
CA ARG A 165 11.42 10.00 -23.23
C ARG A 165 10.60 8.72 -23.01
N SER A 166 11.13 7.72 -22.29
CA SER A 166 10.39 6.49 -22.00
C SER A 166 9.15 6.78 -21.13
N MET A 167 9.27 7.72 -20.18
CA MET A 167 8.17 8.19 -19.35
C MET A 167 7.11 8.97 -20.12
N GLN A 168 7.50 9.86 -21.03
CA GLN A 168 6.56 10.50 -21.95
C GLN A 168 5.81 9.45 -22.78
N GLY A 169 6.53 8.43 -23.28
CA GLY A 169 5.93 7.31 -24.02
C GLY A 169 4.89 6.51 -23.21
N MET A 170 5.15 6.24 -21.93
CA MET A 170 4.19 5.55 -21.04
C MET A 170 2.96 6.41 -20.72
N HIS A 171 3.14 7.73 -20.55
CA HIS A 171 2.00 8.62 -20.33
C HIS A 171 1.06 8.62 -21.54
N PHE A 172 1.60 8.74 -22.76
CA PHE A 172 0.82 8.67 -23.98
C PHE A 172 0.16 7.30 -24.19
N SER A 173 0.80 6.21 -23.76
CA SER A 173 0.23 4.87 -23.86
C SER A 173 -0.87 4.57 -22.84
N MET A 174 -1.10 5.41 -21.83
CA MET A 174 -2.21 5.28 -20.87
C MET A 174 -3.33 6.31 -21.06
N LEU A 175 -3.20 7.26 -22.00
CA LEU A 175 -4.26 8.23 -22.29
C LEU A 175 -5.56 7.57 -22.79
N TRP A 176 -5.47 6.41 -23.46
CA TRP A 176 -6.66 5.67 -23.93
C TRP A 176 -7.60 5.27 -22.80
N VAL A 177 -7.08 5.05 -21.59
CA VAL A 177 -7.85 4.66 -20.42
C VAL A 177 -8.83 5.77 -20.02
N HIS A 178 -8.35 7.01 -20.05
CA HIS A 178 -9.14 8.20 -19.77
C HIS A 178 -10.21 8.42 -20.83
N TRP A 179 -9.85 8.24 -22.11
CA TRP A 179 -10.80 8.28 -23.23
C TRP A 179 -11.87 7.18 -23.14
N LEU A 180 -11.49 5.96 -22.77
CA LEU A 180 -12.43 4.85 -22.62
C LEU A 180 -13.38 5.10 -21.44
N THR A 181 -12.87 5.60 -20.31
CA THR A 181 -13.67 5.97 -19.14
C THR A 181 -14.67 7.08 -19.48
N MET A 182 -14.24 8.08 -20.25
CA MET A 182 -15.12 9.14 -20.74
C MET A 182 -16.19 8.59 -21.69
N GLY A 183 -15.83 7.63 -22.55
CA GLY A 183 -16.78 6.91 -23.41
C GLY A 183 -17.81 6.10 -22.63
N LEU A 184 -17.41 5.44 -21.54
CA LEU A 184 -18.31 4.74 -20.62
C LEU A 184 -19.25 5.70 -19.89
N GLY A 185 -18.77 6.85 -19.46
CA GLY A 185 -19.63 7.91 -18.88
C GLY A 185 -20.66 8.43 -19.88
N LEU A 186 -20.26 8.63 -21.14
CA LEU A 186 -21.18 9.03 -22.21
C LEU A 186 -22.22 7.94 -22.52
N TRP A 187 -21.80 6.68 -22.57
CA TRP A 187 -22.70 5.54 -22.72
C TRP A 187 -23.72 5.49 -21.58
N LEU A 188 -23.27 5.59 -20.33
CA LEU A 188 -24.16 5.57 -19.17
C LEU A 188 -25.17 6.72 -19.21
N ALA A 189 -24.73 7.92 -19.61
CA ALA A 189 -25.62 9.07 -19.72
C ALA A 189 -26.66 8.95 -20.85
N THR A 190 -26.41 8.10 -21.84
CA THR A 190 -27.30 7.90 -23.00
C THR A 190 -28.13 6.61 -22.89
N ALA A 191 -27.69 5.63 -22.11
CA ALA A 191 -28.33 4.34 -21.93
C ALA A 191 -29.82 4.42 -21.51
N PRO A 192 -30.25 5.30 -20.58
CA PRO A 192 -31.66 5.43 -20.22
C PRO A 192 -32.57 5.80 -21.39
N PHE A 193 -32.07 6.58 -22.36
CA PHE A 193 -32.81 6.95 -23.56
C PHE A 193 -32.87 5.79 -24.56
N VAL A 194 -31.78 5.03 -24.70
CA VAL A 194 -31.72 3.85 -25.58
C VAL A 194 -32.63 2.74 -25.08
N PHE A 195 -32.69 2.53 -23.76
CA PHE A 195 -33.57 1.54 -23.14
C PHE A 195 -35.01 2.02 -22.96
N GLY A 196 -35.32 3.27 -23.31
CA GLY A 196 -36.66 3.85 -23.18
C GLY A 196 -37.15 3.95 -21.72
N VAL A 197 -36.22 4.14 -20.76
CA VAL A 197 -36.51 4.12 -19.32
C VAL A 197 -37.58 5.15 -18.92
N PHE A 198 -37.56 6.32 -19.56
CA PHE A 198 -38.50 7.41 -19.28
C PHE A 198 -39.91 7.19 -19.86
N ASP A 199 -40.04 6.41 -20.94
CA ASP A 199 -41.32 6.15 -21.62
C ASP A 199 -41.96 4.82 -21.17
N GLN A 200 -41.26 4.02 -20.37
CA GLN A 200 -41.77 2.75 -19.84
C GLN A 200 -42.89 2.98 -18.81
N THR A 201 -44.10 2.61 -19.21
CA THR A 201 -45.31 2.68 -18.39
C THR A 201 -45.85 1.30 -18.03
N GLU A 202 -45.47 0.26 -18.77
CA GLU A 202 -45.89 -1.14 -18.54
C GLU A 202 -44.76 -1.95 -17.90
N PHE A 203 -45.03 -2.52 -16.72
CA PHE A 203 -44.09 -3.38 -15.99
C PHE A 203 -44.67 -4.79 -15.84
N SER A 204 -43.81 -5.81 -15.82
CA SER A 204 -44.22 -7.21 -15.64
C SER A 204 -45.06 -7.40 -14.38
N SER A 205 -46.02 -8.34 -14.41
CA SER A 205 -46.89 -8.67 -13.27
C SER A 205 -46.09 -9.06 -12.02
N ALA A 206 -44.94 -9.71 -12.19
CA ALA A 206 -44.04 -10.05 -11.09
C ALA A 206 -43.41 -8.81 -10.42
N VAL A 207 -43.10 -7.77 -11.19
CA VAL A 207 -42.57 -6.51 -10.65
C VAL A 207 -43.67 -5.75 -9.91
N GLN A 208 -44.90 -5.76 -10.44
CA GLN A 208 -46.05 -5.14 -9.79
C GLN A 208 -46.40 -5.83 -8.47
N SER A 209 -46.46 -7.17 -8.44
CA SER A 209 -46.76 -7.92 -7.21
C SER A 209 -45.73 -7.66 -6.11
N VAL A 210 -44.43 -7.67 -6.45
CA VAL A 210 -43.35 -7.34 -5.49
C VAL A 210 -43.44 -5.89 -5.01
N THR A 211 -43.90 -4.98 -5.86
CA THR A 211 -44.07 -3.56 -5.50
C THR A 211 -45.19 -3.38 -4.49
N GLU A 212 -46.33 -4.06 -4.71
CA GLU A 212 -47.47 -4.06 -3.80
C GLU A 212 -47.14 -4.76 -2.47
N ASP A 213 -46.54 -5.94 -2.53
CA ASP A 213 -46.18 -6.74 -1.34
C ASP A 213 -45.19 -6.03 -0.42
N ARG A 214 -44.24 -5.27 -0.99
CA ARG A 214 -43.18 -4.57 -0.24
C ARG A 214 -43.49 -3.11 0.05
N GLY A 215 -44.66 -2.60 -0.36
CA GLY A 215 -45.03 -1.19 -0.18
C GLY A 215 -44.05 -0.21 -0.84
N LEU A 216 -43.44 -0.61 -1.96
CA LEU A 216 -42.43 0.18 -2.65
C LEU A 216 -43.08 1.32 -3.45
N TRP A 217 -42.29 2.34 -3.77
CA TRP A 217 -42.73 3.39 -4.68
C TRP A 217 -43.15 2.82 -6.05
N PRO A 218 -44.04 3.52 -6.78
CA PRO A 218 -44.48 3.10 -8.10
C PRO A 218 -43.30 2.75 -9.00
N ALA A 219 -43.41 1.65 -9.76
CA ALA A 219 -42.33 1.16 -10.61
C ALA A 219 -41.86 2.24 -11.61
N ALA A 220 -42.77 3.01 -12.20
CA ALA A 220 -42.44 4.13 -13.08
C ALA A 220 -41.58 5.21 -12.40
N PHE A 221 -41.87 5.53 -11.14
CA PHE A 221 -41.10 6.53 -10.38
C PHE A 221 -39.68 6.01 -10.08
N ARG A 222 -39.54 4.74 -9.69
CA ARG A 222 -38.21 4.13 -9.51
C ARG A 222 -37.42 4.06 -10.81
N ASN A 223 -38.06 3.70 -11.92
CA ASN A 223 -37.43 3.65 -13.24
C ASN A 223 -36.87 5.02 -13.64
N THR A 224 -37.66 6.08 -13.46
CA THR A 224 -37.22 7.46 -13.76
C THR A 224 -36.10 7.94 -12.82
N LEU A 225 -36.13 7.57 -11.53
CA LEU A 225 -35.03 7.86 -10.60
C LEU A 225 -33.72 7.17 -11.01
N THR A 226 -33.77 5.89 -11.38
CA THR A 226 -32.60 5.16 -11.89
C THR A 226 -32.08 5.83 -13.17
N GLY A 227 -32.96 6.17 -14.11
CA GLY A 227 -32.55 6.86 -15.34
C GLY A 227 -31.85 8.21 -15.07
N TRP A 228 -32.35 9.02 -14.14
CA TRP A 228 -31.69 10.27 -13.76
C TRP A 228 -30.36 10.05 -13.02
N ASN A 229 -30.27 9.02 -12.17
CA ASN A 229 -29.01 8.62 -11.54
C ASN A 229 -27.94 8.33 -12.60
N ASP A 230 -28.29 7.59 -13.65
CA ASP A 230 -27.34 7.18 -14.69
C ASP A 230 -26.87 8.38 -15.53
N VAL A 231 -27.79 9.29 -15.85
CA VAL A 231 -27.46 10.56 -16.54
C VAL A 231 -26.48 11.40 -15.70
N ILE A 232 -26.75 11.55 -14.41
CA ILE A 232 -25.90 12.36 -13.51
C ILE A 232 -24.53 11.68 -13.32
N CYS A 233 -24.51 10.38 -13.00
CA CYS A 233 -23.28 9.64 -12.80
C CYS A 233 -22.43 9.59 -14.08
N GLY A 234 -23.05 9.35 -15.24
CA GLY A 234 -22.38 9.36 -16.53
C GLY A 234 -21.74 10.72 -16.84
N GLY A 235 -22.46 11.82 -16.60
CA GLY A 235 -21.94 13.17 -16.74
C GLY A 235 -20.77 13.47 -15.80
N LEU A 236 -20.87 13.06 -14.52
CA LEU A 236 -19.79 13.21 -13.55
C LEU A 236 -18.55 12.41 -13.95
N ILE A 237 -18.72 11.16 -14.41
CA ILE A 237 -17.63 10.32 -14.90
C ILE A 237 -16.89 11.00 -16.05
N MET A 238 -17.62 11.57 -17.01
CA MET A 238 -17.01 12.30 -18.13
C MET A 238 -16.18 13.50 -17.67
N VAL A 239 -16.72 14.30 -16.74
CA VAL A 239 -16.04 15.50 -16.22
C VAL A 239 -14.78 15.13 -15.45
N PHE A 240 -14.85 14.16 -14.55
CA PHE A 240 -13.68 13.72 -13.79
C PHE A 240 -12.67 12.97 -14.66
N ALA A 241 -13.10 12.21 -15.67
CA ALA A 241 -12.20 11.62 -16.66
C ALA A 241 -11.44 12.69 -17.46
N ALA A 242 -12.10 13.80 -17.81
CA ALA A 242 -11.45 14.94 -18.47
C ALA A 242 -10.42 15.60 -17.56
N PHE A 243 -10.75 15.82 -16.29
CA PHE A 243 -9.80 16.39 -15.32
C PHE A 243 -8.62 15.47 -15.03
N SER A 244 -8.83 14.16 -15.09
CA SER A 244 -7.79 13.14 -14.89
C SER A 244 -6.75 13.10 -16.01
N MET A 245 -6.97 13.76 -17.16
CA MET A 245 -5.94 13.90 -18.19
C MET A 245 -4.78 14.80 -17.75
N SER A 246 -4.95 15.60 -16.70
CA SER A 246 -3.85 16.38 -16.12
C SER A 246 -3.10 15.55 -15.07
N PRO A 247 -1.77 15.40 -15.16
CA PRO A 247 -0.96 14.72 -14.15
C PRO A 247 -1.11 15.31 -12.73
N ARG A 248 -1.59 16.55 -12.64
CA ARG A 248 -1.73 17.29 -11.39
C ARG A 248 -3.03 16.96 -10.62
N ASN A 249 -3.98 16.27 -11.26
CA ASN A 249 -5.34 16.04 -10.75
C ASN A 249 -5.61 14.56 -10.43
N GLY A 250 -4.68 13.88 -9.76
CA GLY A 250 -4.84 12.46 -9.36
C GLY A 250 -6.11 12.17 -8.53
N TRP A 251 -6.64 13.16 -7.81
CA TRP A 251 -7.90 13.05 -7.07
C TRP A 251 -9.12 12.76 -7.97
N ALA A 252 -9.08 13.14 -9.25
CA ALA A 252 -10.18 12.92 -10.18
C ALA A 252 -10.36 11.43 -10.52
N GLN A 253 -9.29 10.63 -10.47
CA GLN A 253 -9.37 9.17 -10.62
C GLN A 253 -10.08 8.54 -9.43
N TRP A 254 -9.75 8.98 -8.20
CA TRP A 254 -10.46 8.56 -6.99
C TRP A 254 -11.94 8.93 -7.02
N ALA A 255 -12.29 10.13 -7.50
CA ALA A 255 -13.68 10.53 -7.67
C ALA A 255 -14.44 9.59 -8.62
N ASN A 256 -13.84 9.23 -9.76
CA ASN A 256 -14.43 8.26 -10.69
C ASN A 256 -14.58 6.87 -10.08
N ALA A 257 -13.60 6.41 -9.31
CA ALA A 257 -13.65 5.13 -8.62
C ALA A 257 -14.81 5.07 -7.61
N VAL A 258 -15.00 6.13 -6.82
CA VAL A 258 -16.12 6.24 -5.86
C VAL A 258 -17.47 6.22 -6.60
N ILE A 259 -17.58 6.91 -7.73
CA ILE A 259 -18.80 6.87 -8.55
C ILE A 259 -19.03 5.47 -9.12
N GLY A 260 -17.98 4.77 -9.57
CA GLY A 260 -18.08 3.39 -10.03
C GLY A 260 -18.58 2.43 -8.93
N VAL A 261 -18.06 2.56 -7.70
CA VAL A 261 -18.55 1.81 -6.53
C VAL A 261 -20.00 2.16 -6.20
N TRP A 262 -20.38 3.43 -6.30
CA TRP A 262 -21.77 3.88 -6.14
C TRP A 262 -22.71 3.19 -7.14
N LEU A 263 -22.32 3.10 -8.42
CA LEU A 263 -23.14 2.45 -9.45
C LEU A 263 -23.39 0.96 -9.16
N LEU A 264 -22.41 0.27 -8.56
CA LEU A 264 -22.60 -1.11 -8.09
C LEU A 264 -23.69 -1.22 -7.00
N GLY A 265 -23.86 -0.18 -6.17
CA GLY A 265 -24.90 -0.15 -5.12
C GLY A 265 -26.23 0.50 -5.55
N ALA A 266 -26.21 1.34 -6.59
CA ALA A 266 -27.34 2.20 -6.97
C ALA A 266 -28.59 1.37 -7.33
N GLY A 267 -28.43 0.30 -8.11
CA GLY A 267 -29.54 -0.55 -8.53
C GLY A 267 -30.27 -1.24 -7.36
N ILE A 268 -29.55 -1.54 -6.28
CA ILE A 268 -30.12 -2.12 -5.06
C ILE A 268 -30.86 -1.04 -4.26
N LEU A 269 -30.28 0.16 -4.15
CA LEU A 269 -30.84 1.26 -3.38
C LEU A 269 -32.15 1.80 -3.99
N PHE A 270 -32.19 1.95 -5.32
CA PHE A 270 -33.39 2.41 -6.03
C PHE A 270 -34.39 1.29 -6.33
N TRP A 271 -34.03 0.04 -6.03
CA TRP A 271 -34.82 -1.15 -6.34
C TRP A 271 -35.27 -1.15 -7.81
N ALA A 272 -34.26 -1.15 -8.71
CA ALA A 272 -34.43 -0.95 -10.15
C ALA A 272 -35.46 -1.94 -10.75
N PRO A 273 -36.54 -1.47 -11.40
CA PRO A 273 -37.55 -2.35 -11.99
C PRO A 273 -37.05 -3.14 -13.20
N SER A 274 -36.04 -2.63 -13.89
CA SER A 274 -35.49 -3.19 -15.12
C SER A 274 -34.18 -3.93 -14.86
N ALA A 275 -34.17 -5.24 -15.14
CA ALA A 275 -32.96 -6.05 -15.05
C ALA A 275 -31.88 -5.64 -16.07
N ALA A 276 -32.28 -5.12 -17.23
CA ALA A 276 -31.34 -4.67 -18.26
C ALA A 276 -30.56 -3.43 -17.82
N VAL A 277 -31.24 -2.45 -17.22
CA VAL A 277 -30.61 -1.24 -16.68
C VAL A 277 -29.71 -1.60 -15.51
N TYR A 278 -30.20 -2.42 -14.59
CA TYR A 278 -29.41 -2.91 -13.46
C TYR A 278 -28.08 -3.58 -13.89
N SER A 279 -28.14 -4.51 -14.84
CA SER A 279 -26.93 -5.20 -15.32
C SER A 279 -25.98 -4.26 -16.06
N ASN A 280 -26.52 -3.30 -16.82
CA ASN A 280 -25.72 -2.26 -17.48
C ASN A 280 -24.96 -1.42 -16.45
N ASP A 281 -25.62 -0.96 -15.40
CA ASP A 281 -25.01 -0.08 -14.38
C ASP A 281 -23.95 -0.83 -13.57
N MET A 282 -24.19 -2.10 -13.25
CA MET A 282 -23.18 -2.95 -12.61
C MET A 282 -21.95 -3.13 -13.50
N LEU A 283 -22.13 -3.40 -14.78
CA LEU A 283 -21.04 -3.60 -15.73
C LEU A 283 -20.24 -2.30 -15.93
N VAL A 284 -20.93 -1.18 -16.13
CA VAL A 284 -20.28 0.13 -16.27
C VAL A 284 -19.55 0.51 -15.00
N GLY A 285 -20.16 0.33 -13.83
CA GLY A 285 -19.54 0.59 -12.53
C GLY A 285 -18.26 -0.21 -12.33
N ALA A 286 -18.29 -1.51 -12.61
CA ALA A 286 -17.12 -2.40 -12.50
C ALA A 286 -16.00 -1.98 -13.47
N LEU A 287 -16.35 -1.67 -14.73
CA LEU A 287 -15.39 -1.21 -15.73
C LEU A 287 -14.76 0.13 -15.35
N VAL A 288 -15.53 1.08 -14.83
CA VAL A 288 -15.02 2.38 -14.38
C VAL A 288 -14.05 2.19 -13.21
N VAL A 289 -14.36 1.34 -12.23
CA VAL A 289 -13.44 1.04 -11.11
C VAL A 289 -12.14 0.40 -11.63
N ALA A 290 -12.25 -0.59 -12.52
CA ALA A 290 -11.08 -1.22 -13.12
C ALA A 290 -10.23 -0.21 -13.94
N LEU A 291 -10.86 0.62 -14.76
CA LEU A 291 -10.13 1.59 -15.59
C LEU A 291 -9.54 2.75 -14.78
N THR A 292 -9.99 3.00 -13.56
CA THR A 292 -9.55 4.18 -12.79
C THR A 292 -8.58 3.85 -11.67
N LEU A 293 -8.71 2.68 -11.03
CA LEU A 293 -7.79 2.24 -9.98
C LEU A 293 -6.77 1.21 -10.47
N LEU A 294 -7.15 0.44 -11.48
CA LEU A 294 -6.57 -0.88 -11.70
C LEU A 294 -5.77 -0.99 -12.99
N ILE A 295 -5.85 0.04 -13.83
CA ILE A 295 -5.01 0.20 -15.03
C ILE A 295 -4.05 1.40 -14.89
N PRO A 296 -4.48 2.57 -14.37
CA PRO A 296 -3.57 3.66 -14.08
C PRO A 296 -2.78 3.32 -12.81
N MET A 297 -1.45 3.47 -12.84
CA MET A 297 -0.63 3.45 -11.63
C MET A 297 -1.22 4.38 -10.58
N MET A 298 -1.17 3.96 -9.30
CA MET A 298 -1.80 4.65 -8.18
C MET A 298 -1.52 6.17 -8.21
N PRO A 299 -2.56 7.01 -8.27
CA PRO A 299 -2.39 8.45 -8.31
C PRO A 299 -1.79 8.94 -6.98
N GLY A 300 -0.54 9.43 -7.02
CA GLY A 300 0.14 10.01 -5.86
C GLY A 300 1.44 9.33 -5.43
N MET A 301 1.88 8.24 -6.07
CA MET A 301 3.23 7.70 -5.80
C MET A 301 4.31 8.69 -6.25
N SER A 302 5.19 9.09 -5.34
CA SER A 302 6.37 9.88 -5.67
C SER A 302 7.33 9.05 -6.53
N MET A 303 7.77 9.64 -7.63
CA MET A 303 8.66 9.02 -8.61
C MET A 303 9.97 8.50 -8.00
N GLU A 304 10.44 9.11 -6.92
CA GLU A 304 11.62 8.70 -6.15
C GLU A 304 11.48 7.33 -5.47
N GLY A 305 10.26 6.86 -5.14
CA GLY A 305 10.03 5.55 -4.51
C GLY A 305 10.11 4.37 -5.47
N MET A 306 9.79 4.59 -6.76
CA MET A 306 9.92 3.56 -7.80
C MET A 306 11.34 3.43 -8.36
N MET A 307 12.24 4.33 -7.97
CA MET A 307 13.66 4.32 -8.34
C MET A 307 14.53 3.56 -7.33
N ASP A 308 13.92 2.83 -6.38
CA ASP A 308 14.67 2.02 -5.42
C ASP A 308 15.21 0.75 -6.08
N GLU A 309 16.46 0.81 -6.57
CA GLU A 309 17.19 -0.35 -7.10
C GLU A 309 17.40 -1.46 -6.04
N THR A 310 17.11 -1.18 -4.76
CA THR A 310 17.22 -2.12 -3.64
C THR A 310 16.09 -3.16 -3.62
N ASP A 311 14.96 -2.89 -4.28
CA ASP A 311 13.80 -3.81 -4.34
C ASP A 311 13.94 -4.91 -5.41
N THR A 312 14.95 -4.82 -6.28
CA THR A 312 15.29 -5.89 -7.22
C THR A 312 16.29 -6.88 -6.61
N PRO A 313 15.92 -8.16 -6.40
CA PRO A 313 16.85 -9.16 -5.89
C PRO A 313 18.08 -9.29 -6.82
N PRO A 314 19.29 -9.54 -6.27
CA PRO A 314 20.49 -9.65 -7.09
C PRO A 314 20.33 -10.71 -8.21
N GLY A 315 20.50 -10.28 -9.46
CA GLY A 315 20.38 -11.14 -10.65
C GLY A 315 19.04 -11.08 -11.39
N TRP A 316 18.09 -10.26 -10.93
CA TRP A 316 16.78 -10.09 -11.57
C TRP A 316 16.71 -8.74 -12.28
N THR A 317 16.22 -8.73 -13.52
CA THR A 317 16.00 -7.51 -14.32
C THR A 317 14.65 -6.85 -14.05
N TYR A 318 13.85 -7.37 -13.10
CA TYR A 318 12.53 -6.85 -12.75
C TYR A 318 12.18 -7.13 -11.28
N CYS A 319 11.37 -6.26 -10.66
CA CYS A 319 10.88 -6.44 -9.30
C CYS A 319 9.61 -7.31 -9.28
N PRO A 320 9.53 -8.39 -8.47
CA PRO A 320 8.37 -9.29 -8.44
C PRO A 320 7.10 -8.67 -7.78
N SER A 321 7.18 -7.46 -7.22
CA SER A 321 6.02 -6.71 -6.72
C SER A 321 5.40 -5.78 -7.77
N THR A 322 5.98 -5.71 -8.98
CA THR A 322 5.56 -4.76 -10.03
C THR A 322 4.12 -5.00 -10.47
N TYR A 323 3.36 -3.91 -10.57
CA TYR A 323 1.94 -3.86 -10.93
C TYR A 323 1.54 -4.69 -12.16
N LEU A 324 2.40 -4.78 -13.19
CA LEU A 324 2.17 -5.59 -14.39
C LEU A 324 1.95 -7.09 -14.08
N GLN A 325 2.45 -7.59 -12.94
CA GLN A 325 2.23 -8.98 -12.50
C GLN A 325 0.89 -9.18 -11.76
N ARG A 326 0.17 -8.12 -11.39
CA ARG A 326 -1.16 -8.20 -10.75
C ARG A 326 -2.31 -8.26 -11.78
N ILE A 327 -2.07 -7.87 -13.03
CA ILE A 327 -3.04 -7.93 -14.15
C ILE A 327 -3.72 -9.31 -14.31
N PRO A 328 -3.01 -10.46 -14.22
CA PRO A 328 -3.64 -11.78 -14.34
C PRO A 328 -4.62 -12.09 -13.21
N ILE A 329 -4.32 -11.67 -11.98
CA ILE A 329 -5.18 -11.88 -10.81
C ILE A 329 -6.47 -11.08 -10.98
N ILE A 330 -6.35 -9.88 -11.56
CA ILE A 330 -7.50 -9.02 -11.78
C ILE A 330 -8.35 -9.53 -12.94
N ALA A 331 -7.73 -9.96 -14.03
CA ALA A 331 -8.45 -10.63 -15.11
C ALA A 331 -9.23 -11.84 -14.60
N LEU A 332 -8.64 -12.62 -13.68
CA LEU A 332 -9.33 -13.72 -12.99
C LEU A 332 -10.47 -13.22 -12.08
N GLY A 333 -10.31 -12.08 -11.39
CA GLY A 333 -11.36 -11.45 -10.60
C GLY A 333 -12.57 -11.00 -11.43
N VAL A 334 -12.33 -10.44 -12.62
CA VAL A 334 -13.40 -10.05 -13.56
C VAL A 334 -14.12 -11.29 -14.09
N VAL A 335 -13.39 -12.36 -14.45
CA VAL A 335 -13.99 -13.62 -14.92
C VAL A 335 -14.77 -14.33 -13.82
N GLY A 336 -14.37 -14.20 -12.55
CA GLY A 336 -15.10 -14.76 -11.42
C GLY A 336 -16.36 -13.99 -11.01
N TRP A 337 -16.50 -12.73 -11.45
CA TRP A 337 -17.66 -11.88 -11.15
C TRP A 337 -18.75 -11.96 -12.23
N CYS A 338 -18.38 -12.17 -13.49
CA CYS A 338 -19.29 -12.38 -14.62
C CYS A 338 -20.05 -13.72 -14.53
#